data_AF-A0A1G3MYJ8-F1
#
_entry.id   AF-A0A1G3MYJ8-F1
#
_cell.length_a   1.000
_cell.length_b   1.000
_cell.length_c   1.000
_cell.angle_alpha   90.00
_cell.angle_beta   90.00
_cell.angle_gamma   90.00
#
_symmetry.space_group_name_H-M   'P 1'
#
loop_
_entity.id
_entity.type
_entity.pdbx_description
1 polymer ?
#
loop_
_entity_poly.entity_id
_entity_poly.type
_entity_poly.pdbx_seq_one_letter_code
_entity_poly.pdbx_strand_id
1 'polypeptide(L)'
;MSNSEKYILALDQGTTSSRAIIFNEAGMPIGKHQLTFNQIYPQPGWVEHDPLEIWHTQFEAAKGAIAAAQIRPEQIAGIGITNQRETTIVWSKATGQPVHNAIVWQCRRSALICQDLKAMGYEAEIRKRTGLVLDPYFSGTKLAWLFENISGLRGKAERGDLLFGTVDSWLMYKLTGRHVTDATNASRTLLFNIHEGRWDDAILRMMNIPASILPTVLPSSGDFGYTKKDLFDVEIPVTGCAGDQQAALFGHACFQPGASKNTYGTGCFALMNTGSVPVESHHNLLTTIAWDLGNGFTYALEGSVFIAGAVVQWLRDEMLILADSAESERLARSVPDTGGVVLVPAFVGMGAPYWDPDARGGVLGITRGTSRAHFVRAALEAVAYQSRDLLVAMEHDSGARIPFIKADGGASANSFLMQFQSDIIDKPVILPEVGEVTALGAAYLAGLRVGYWKSLDDVEQNWRRKREFTPEMARETRNRLVQRWDKAVNVVRSFS
;
A
#
# COMPACT_ATOMS: atom_id res chain seq x y z
N MET A 1 18.96 6.50 31.65
CA MET A 1 17.95 7.34 30.98
C MET A 1 16.85 7.61 32.00
N SER A 2 16.48 8.87 32.20
CA SER A 2 15.47 9.22 33.20
C SER A 2 14.12 8.57 32.82
N ASN A 3 13.30 8.24 33.82
CA ASN A 3 12.02 7.54 33.66
C ASN A 3 10.93 8.42 32.96
N SER A 4 11.31 9.57 32.36
CA SER A 4 10.40 10.56 31.79
C SER A 4 10.31 10.59 30.27
N GLU A 5 11.28 10.05 29.53
CA GLU A 5 11.23 10.06 28.06
C GLU A 5 10.24 9.03 27.54
N LYS A 6 9.37 9.49 26.63
CA LYS A 6 8.30 8.73 25.99
C LYS A 6 8.56 8.57 24.50
N TYR A 7 8.03 7.50 23.92
CA TYR A 7 8.21 7.12 22.52
C TYR A 7 6.92 6.61 21.89
N ILE A 8 6.87 6.53 20.57
CA ILE A 8 5.75 5.93 19.84
C ILE A 8 6.20 4.62 19.20
N LEU A 9 5.40 3.57 19.36
CA LEU A 9 5.60 2.28 18.71
C LEU A 9 4.71 2.22 17.45
N ALA A 10 5.32 2.01 16.29
CA ALA A 10 4.59 1.71 15.05
C ALA A 10 4.70 0.22 14.73
N LEU A 11 3.57 -0.39 14.37
CA LEU A 11 3.45 -1.76 13.86
C LEU A 11 3.12 -1.68 12.37
N ASP A 12 4.02 -2.18 11.52
CA ASP A 12 3.89 -2.18 10.06
C ASP A 12 3.83 -3.64 9.57
N GLN A 13 2.60 -4.12 9.38
CA GLN A 13 2.30 -5.46 8.92
C GLN A 13 2.30 -5.49 7.38
N GLY A 14 3.47 -5.67 6.77
CA GLY A 14 3.61 -5.75 5.32
C GLY A 14 3.18 -7.11 4.74
N THR A 15 3.23 -7.24 3.42
CA THR A 15 2.85 -8.50 2.73
C THR A 15 3.83 -9.65 2.95
N THR A 16 5.13 -9.37 3.08
CA THR A 16 6.17 -10.41 3.22
C THR A 16 6.85 -10.42 4.59
N SER A 17 6.65 -9.38 5.40
CA SER A 17 7.22 -9.28 6.73
C SER A 17 6.44 -8.34 7.63
N SER A 18 6.46 -8.64 8.92
CA SER A 18 5.94 -7.82 9.99
C SER A 18 7.09 -7.01 10.60
N ARG A 19 6.91 -5.69 10.71
CA ARG A 19 7.91 -4.75 11.22
C ARG A 19 7.36 -4.02 12.43
N ALA A 20 8.24 -3.66 13.35
CA ALA A 20 7.92 -2.74 14.41
C ALA A 20 9.08 -1.76 14.61
N ILE A 21 8.75 -0.50 14.88
CA ILE A 21 9.71 0.59 14.99
C ILE A 21 9.32 1.49 16.16
N ILE A 22 10.30 1.86 16.97
CA ILE A 22 10.16 2.86 18.03
C ILE A 22 10.68 4.19 17.49
N PHE A 23 9.87 5.25 17.60
CA PHE A 23 10.20 6.61 17.19
C PHE A 23 10.30 7.54 18.39
N ASN A 24 11.26 8.47 18.34
CA ASN A 24 11.38 9.58 19.28
C ASN A 24 10.64 10.84 18.79
N GLU A 25 10.71 11.92 19.58
CA GLU A 25 9.98 13.18 19.32
C GLU A 25 10.39 13.86 18.01
N ALA A 26 11.64 13.65 17.57
CA ALA A 26 12.17 14.12 16.29
C ALA A 26 11.77 13.24 15.09
N GLY A 27 10.92 12.22 15.29
CA GLY A 27 10.51 11.28 14.25
C GLY A 27 11.61 10.29 13.83
N MET A 28 12.69 10.16 14.61
CA MET A 28 13.81 9.29 14.27
C MET A 28 13.61 7.88 14.84
N PRO A 29 13.93 6.82 14.08
CA PRO A 29 13.86 5.45 14.58
C PRO A 29 14.98 5.19 15.59
N ILE A 30 14.62 4.73 16.79
CA ILE A 30 15.58 4.38 17.86
C ILE A 30 15.62 2.88 18.19
N GLY A 31 14.67 2.11 17.67
CA GLY A 31 14.66 0.64 17.74
C GLY A 31 13.80 0.07 16.62
N LYS A 32 14.23 -1.04 16.05
CA LYS A 32 13.54 -1.69 14.92
C LYS A 32 13.71 -3.20 15.02
N HIS A 33 12.64 -3.93 14.71
CA HIS A 33 12.69 -5.37 14.49
C HIS A 33 11.79 -5.76 13.32
N GLN A 34 12.17 -6.81 12.60
CA GLN A 34 11.49 -7.27 11.40
C GLN A 34 11.56 -8.79 11.32
N LEU A 35 10.42 -9.41 11.04
CA LEU A 35 10.30 -10.86 10.88
C LEU A 35 9.51 -11.16 9.60
N THR A 36 10.04 -12.04 8.76
CA THR A 36 9.31 -12.57 7.61
C THR A 36 8.30 -13.62 8.06
N PHE A 37 7.27 -13.86 7.24
CA PHE A 37 6.29 -14.93 7.45
C PHE A 37 5.96 -15.61 6.11
N ASN A 38 5.41 -16.82 6.18
CA ASN A 38 5.22 -17.65 5.00
C ASN A 38 4.21 -17.06 4.02
N GLN A 39 4.52 -17.20 2.73
CA GLN A 39 3.59 -16.92 1.64
C GLN A 39 2.99 -18.26 1.19
N ILE A 40 1.66 -18.39 1.21
CA ILE A 40 0.98 -19.64 0.90
C ILE A 40 0.36 -19.52 -0.50
N TYR A 41 0.71 -20.45 -1.39
CA TYR A 41 0.23 -20.47 -2.79
C TYR A 41 -0.50 -21.79 -3.09
N PRO A 42 -1.77 -21.96 -2.68
CA PRO A 42 -2.47 -23.23 -2.85
C PRO A 42 -2.70 -23.62 -4.31
N GLN A 43 -2.86 -22.61 -5.18
CA GLN A 43 -3.10 -22.75 -6.62
C GLN A 43 -2.48 -21.56 -7.36
N PRO A 44 -2.20 -21.67 -8.67
CA PRO A 44 -1.79 -20.53 -9.48
C PRO A 44 -2.73 -19.33 -9.33
N GLY A 45 -2.18 -18.15 -9.05
CA GLY A 45 -2.94 -16.92 -8.81
C GLY A 45 -3.62 -16.82 -7.44
N TRP A 46 -3.48 -17.85 -6.58
CA TRP A 46 -3.99 -17.83 -5.21
C TRP A 46 -2.87 -17.48 -4.25
N VAL A 47 -3.14 -16.52 -3.36
CA VAL A 47 -2.19 -16.05 -2.35
C VAL A 47 -2.90 -15.99 -1.01
N GLU A 48 -2.34 -16.66 -0.02
CA GLU A 48 -2.86 -16.78 1.34
C GLU A 48 -1.78 -16.50 2.38
N HIS A 49 -2.21 -16.08 3.57
CA HIS A 49 -1.38 -16.03 4.77
C HIS A 49 -2.11 -16.71 5.94
N ASP A 50 -1.36 -17.30 6.86
CA ASP A 50 -1.90 -17.73 8.15
C ASP A 50 -2.12 -16.49 9.06
N PRO A 51 -3.35 -16.17 9.48
CA PRO A 51 -3.61 -15.02 10.36
C PRO A 51 -2.94 -15.13 11.74
N LEU A 52 -2.73 -16.34 12.25
CA LEU A 52 -2.02 -16.56 13.52
C LEU A 52 -0.52 -16.31 13.36
N GLU A 53 0.08 -16.67 12.22
CA GLU A 53 1.46 -16.34 11.90
C GLU A 53 1.65 -14.82 11.74
N ILE A 54 0.72 -14.13 11.07
CA ILE A 54 0.68 -12.66 11.00
C ILE A 54 0.71 -12.06 12.41
N TRP A 55 -0.18 -12.53 13.29
CA TRP A 55 -0.24 -12.04 14.67
C TRP A 55 1.06 -12.32 15.43
N HIS A 56 1.56 -13.56 15.39
CA HIS A 56 2.75 -13.96 16.13
C HIS A 56 3.97 -13.14 15.70
N THR A 57 4.24 -13.06 14.40
CA THR A 57 5.38 -12.31 13.87
C THR A 57 5.28 -10.82 14.15
N GLN A 58 4.08 -10.22 14.10
CA GLN A 58 3.91 -8.80 14.42
C GLN A 58 4.12 -8.50 15.91
N PHE A 59 3.66 -9.40 16.79
CA PHE A 59 3.86 -9.25 18.22
C PHE A 59 5.33 -9.46 18.62
N GLU A 60 6.03 -10.45 18.05
CA GLU A 60 7.46 -10.63 18.26
C GLU A 60 8.27 -9.44 17.71
N ALA A 61 7.86 -8.88 16.56
CA ALA A 61 8.45 -7.63 16.05
C ALA A 61 8.31 -6.49 17.07
N ALA A 62 7.12 -6.30 17.66
CA ALA A 62 6.90 -5.29 18.67
C ALA A 62 7.86 -5.42 19.86
N LYS A 63 7.94 -6.62 20.46
CA LYS A 63 8.87 -6.91 21.57
C LYS A 63 10.33 -6.69 21.18
N GLY A 64 10.72 -7.15 19.99
CA GLY A 64 12.08 -6.97 19.48
C GLY A 64 12.45 -5.50 19.28
N ALA A 65 11.52 -4.66 18.82
CA ALA A 65 11.76 -3.23 18.62
C ALA A 65 11.93 -2.48 19.95
N ILE A 66 11.12 -2.83 20.96
CA ILE A 66 11.24 -2.30 22.33
C ILE A 66 12.59 -2.67 22.93
N ALA A 67 12.99 -3.94 22.81
CA ALA A 67 14.28 -4.42 23.29
C ALA A 67 15.46 -3.75 22.56
N ALA A 68 15.38 -3.59 21.24
CA ALA A 68 16.39 -2.92 20.43
C ALA A 68 16.55 -1.42 20.79
N ALA A 69 15.44 -0.75 21.16
CA ALA A 69 15.46 0.62 21.66
C ALA A 69 16.00 0.74 23.09
N GLN A 70 16.17 -0.37 23.82
CA GLN A 70 16.59 -0.39 25.22
C GLN A 70 15.66 0.40 26.16
N ILE A 71 14.36 0.39 25.87
CA ILE A 71 13.32 1.05 26.67
C ILE A 71 12.39 0.02 27.31
N ARG A 72 11.60 0.47 28.29
CA ARG A 72 10.52 -0.36 28.86
C ARG A 72 9.17 -0.06 28.21
N PRO A 73 8.22 -1.01 28.19
CA PRO A 73 6.86 -0.78 27.67
C PRO A 73 6.14 0.44 28.26
N GLU A 74 6.38 0.80 29.54
CA GLU A 74 5.79 2.00 30.17
C GLU A 74 6.22 3.31 29.49
N GLN A 75 7.30 3.29 28.71
CA GLN A 75 7.79 4.46 27.99
C GLN A 75 7.08 4.66 26.65
N ILE A 76 6.19 3.75 26.24
CA ILE A 76 5.43 3.87 25.01
C ILE A 76 4.19 4.74 25.29
N ALA A 77 4.11 5.91 24.66
CA ALA A 77 2.98 6.83 24.79
C ALA A 77 1.77 6.40 23.97
N GLY A 78 1.99 5.67 22.86
CA GLY A 78 0.92 5.15 22.02
C GLY A 78 1.43 4.21 20.93
N ILE A 79 0.51 3.43 20.38
CA ILE A 79 0.76 2.50 19.28
C ILE A 79 0.02 2.96 18.02
N GLY A 80 0.76 3.04 16.92
CA GLY A 80 0.24 3.19 15.57
C GLY A 80 0.27 1.87 14.82
N ILE A 81 -0.81 1.51 14.13
CA ILE A 81 -0.88 0.31 13.30
C ILE A 81 -0.98 0.72 11.83
N THR A 82 -0.22 0.04 11.00
CA THR A 82 -0.35 0.10 9.55
C THR A 82 -0.15 -1.27 8.96
N ASN A 83 -0.76 -1.52 7.81
CA ASN A 83 -0.89 -2.87 7.28
C ASN A 83 -0.98 -2.90 5.77
N GLN A 84 -0.61 -4.04 5.19
CA GLN A 84 -0.98 -4.39 3.82
C GLN A 84 -2.50 -4.28 3.69
N ARG A 85 -2.92 -3.51 2.70
CA ARG A 85 -4.33 -3.30 2.43
C ARG A 85 -4.92 -4.47 1.67
N GLU A 86 -6.25 -4.40 1.62
CA GLU A 86 -7.27 -5.31 1.12
C GLU A 86 -7.32 -6.73 1.70
N THR A 87 -6.23 -7.29 2.22
CA THR A 87 -6.18 -8.67 2.74
C THR A 87 -7.30 -8.96 3.74
N THR A 88 -8.11 -10.00 3.46
CA THR A 88 -9.35 -10.34 4.17
C THR A 88 -9.14 -11.45 5.19
N ILE A 89 -9.56 -11.22 6.43
CA ILE A 89 -9.53 -12.20 7.54
C ILE A 89 -10.93 -12.34 8.13
N VAL A 90 -11.34 -13.59 8.40
CA VAL A 90 -12.59 -13.91 9.11
C VAL A 90 -12.27 -14.80 10.30
N TRP A 91 -12.82 -14.47 11.46
CA TRP A 91 -12.58 -15.22 12.70
C TRP A 91 -13.84 -15.35 13.55
N SER A 92 -13.83 -16.32 14.47
CA SER A 92 -14.91 -16.48 15.44
C SER A 92 -14.85 -15.40 16.51
N LYS A 93 -15.98 -14.76 16.79
CA LYS A 93 -16.13 -13.80 17.90
C LYS A 93 -15.88 -14.45 19.25
N ALA A 94 -16.34 -15.69 19.43
CA ALA A 94 -16.26 -16.40 20.71
C ALA A 94 -14.84 -16.85 21.06
N THR A 95 -14.10 -17.37 20.07
CA THR A 95 -12.79 -17.99 20.32
C THR A 95 -11.61 -17.14 19.85
N GLY A 96 -11.85 -16.13 19.02
CA GLY A 96 -10.79 -15.36 18.36
C GLY A 96 -9.96 -16.17 17.35
N GLN A 97 -10.44 -17.35 16.95
CA GLN A 97 -9.74 -18.22 16.01
C GLN A 97 -10.17 -17.92 14.56
N PRO A 98 -9.22 -17.81 13.62
CA PRO A 98 -9.53 -17.71 12.20
C PRO A 98 -10.33 -18.93 11.73
N VAL A 99 -11.27 -18.70 10.81
CA VAL A 99 -12.05 -19.80 10.21
C VAL A 99 -11.48 -20.30 8.88
N HIS A 100 -10.50 -19.57 8.35
CA HIS A 100 -9.77 -19.84 7.12
C HIS A 100 -8.47 -19.03 7.13
N ASN A 101 -7.51 -19.35 6.26
CA ASN A 101 -6.39 -18.47 5.94
C ASN A 101 -6.87 -17.10 5.45
N ALA A 102 -6.07 -16.07 5.70
CA ALA A 102 -6.28 -14.75 5.13
C ALA A 102 -6.18 -14.83 3.60
N ILE A 103 -7.14 -14.23 2.89
CA ILE A 103 -7.05 -14.11 1.42
C ILE A 103 -6.36 -12.79 1.11
N VAL A 104 -5.16 -12.88 0.54
CA VAL A 104 -4.27 -11.73 0.32
C VAL A 104 -4.77 -10.87 -0.84
N TRP A 105 -4.45 -9.57 -0.82
CA TRP A 105 -4.81 -8.60 -1.87
C TRP A 105 -4.45 -9.06 -3.29
N GLN A 106 -3.29 -9.69 -3.46
CA GLN A 106 -2.81 -10.24 -4.75
C GLN A 106 -3.66 -11.40 -5.29
N CYS A 107 -4.44 -12.06 -4.43
CA CYS A 107 -5.16 -13.26 -4.80
C CYS A 107 -6.27 -12.99 -5.83
N ARG A 108 -6.28 -13.76 -6.92
CA ARG A 108 -7.24 -13.64 -8.04
C ARG A 108 -8.47 -14.52 -7.91
N ARG A 109 -8.63 -15.28 -6.82
CA ARG A 109 -9.67 -16.32 -6.70
C ARG A 109 -11.11 -15.81 -6.85
N SER A 110 -11.36 -14.53 -6.54
CA SER A 110 -12.68 -13.91 -6.66
C SER A 110 -12.93 -13.25 -8.04
N ALA A 111 -12.14 -13.59 -9.06
CA ALA A 111 -12.32 -13.06 -10.43
C ALA A 111 -13.70 -13.34 -11.01
N LEU A 112 -14.23 -14.56 -10.85
CA LEU A 112 -15.55 -14.92 -11.35
C LEU A 112 -16.65 -14.07 -10.68
N ILE A 113 -16.59 -13.87 -9.37
CA ILE A 113 -17.53 -12.99 -8.65
C ILE A 113 -17.48 -11.57 -9.21
N CYS A 114 -16.28 -11.05 -9.53
CA CYS A 114 -16.15 -9.72 -10.15
C CYS A 114 -16.78 -9.69 -11.55
N GLN A 115 -16.57 -10.73 -12.37
CA GLN A 115 -17.17 -10.84 -13.71
C GLN A 115 -18.69 -10.92 -13.64
N ASP A 116 -19.24 -11.69 -12.70
CA ASP A 116 -20.68 -11.82 -12.51
C ASP A 116 -21.30 -10.48 -12.09
N LEU A 117 -20.68 -9.76 -11.14
CA LEU A 117 -21.14 -8.43 -10.73
C LEU A 117 -21.08 -7.40 -11.87
N LYS A 118 -20.07 -7.49 -12.75
CA LYS A 118 -19.98 -6.66 -13.97
C LYS A 118 -21.09 -7.01 -14.96
N ALA A 119 -21.34 -8.30 -15.19
CA ALA A 119 -22.40 -8.77 -16.09
C ALA A 119 -23.79 -8.37 -15.61
N MET A 120 -23.98 -8.23 -14.29
CA MET A 120 -25.20 -7.68 -13.69
C MET A 120 -25.30 -6.14 -13.74
N GLY A 121 -24.27 -5.44 -14.24
CA GLY A 121 -24.27 -3.99 -14.42
C GLY A 121 -23.91 -3.17 -13.18
N TYR A 122 -23.29 -3.77 -12.15
CA TYR A 122 -23.02 -3.09 -10.88
C TYR A 122 -21.75 -2.23 -10.85
N GLU A 123 -20.89 -2.30 -11.87
CA GLU A 123 -19.57 -1.65 -11.85
C GLU A 123 -19.64 -0.13 -11.65
N ALA A 124 -20.52 0.56 -12.37
CA ALA A 124 -20.67 2.01 -12.27
C ALA A 124 -21.17 2.45 -10.89
N GLU A 125 -22.11 1.71 -10.31
CA GLU A 125 -22.69 2.01 -9.00
C GLU A 125 -21.69 1.78 -7.86
N ILE A 126 -20.92 0.68 -7.94
CA ILE A 126 -19.83 0.40 -6.99
C ILE A 126 -18.76 1.49 -7.07
N ARG A 127 -18.35 1.87 -8.29
CA ARG A 127 -17.36 2.95 -8.48
C ARG A 127 -17.83 4.26 -7.90
N LYS A 128 -19.09 4.64 -8.15
CA LYS A 128 -19.69 5.86 -7.61
C LYS A 128 -19.75 5.89 -6.08
N ARG A 129 -19.95 4.76 -5.42
CA ARG A 129 -20.08 4.69 -3.95
C ARG A 129 -18.74 4.56 -3.23
N THR A 130 -17.81 3.82 -3.83
CA THR A 130 -16.57 3.38 -3.18
C THR A 130 -15.32 4.07 -3.73
N GLY A 131 -15.40 4.63 -4.93
CA GLY A 131 -14.25 5.12 -5.69
C GLY A 131 -13.39 4.02 -6.32
N LEU A 132 -13.80 2.75 -6.21
CA LEU A 132 -13.03 1.59 -6.65
C LEU A 132 -13.62 0.91 -7.89
N VAL A 133 -12.82 0.05 -8.52
CA VAL A 133 -13.26 -0.80 -9.64
C VAL A 133 -13.65 -2.19 -9.17
N LEU A 134 -14.43 -2.93 -9.98
CA LEU A 134 -14.69 -4.35 -9.72
C LEU A 134 -13.47 -5.18 -10.14
N ASP A 135 -12.60 -5.46 -9.19
CA ASP A 135 -11.43 -6.32 -9.36
C ASP A 135 -11.20 -7.18 -8.10
N PRO A 136 -10.68 -8.43 -8.22
CA PRO A 136 -10.32 -9.30 -7.10
C PRO A 136 -9.36 -8.71 -6.09
N TYR A 137 -8.74 -7.56 -6.39
CA TYR A 137 -7.89 -6.82 -5.47
C TYR A 137 -8.57 -6.56 -4.12
N PHE A 138 -9.86 -6.16 -4.12
CA PHE A 138 -10.55 -5.63 -2.94
C PHE A 138 -11.23 -6.69 -2.05
N SER A 139 -11.43 -6.36 -0.77
CA SER A 139 -11.83 -7.32 0.28
C SER A 139 -13.21 -7.94 0.10
N GLY A 140 -14.18 -7.19 -0.42
CA GLY A 140 -15.60 -7.57 -0.46
C GLY A 140 -15.84 -8.84 -1.27
N THR A 141 -15.19 -8.96 -2.43
CA THR A 141 -15.32 -10.17 -3.27
C THR A 141 -14.58 -11.37 -2.69
N LYS A 142 -13.52 -11.15 -1.90
CA LYS A 142 -12.84 -12.21 -1.14
C LYS A 142 -13.73 -12.73 0.00
N LEU A 143 -14.46 -11.83 0.67
CA LEU A 143 -15.43 -12.19 1.71
C LEU A 143 -16.63 -12.94 1.11
N ALA A 144 -17.18 -12.47 -0.01
CA ALA A 144 -18.23 -13.18 -0.74
C ALA A 144 -17.78 -14.59 -1.14
N TRP A 145 -16.55 -14.73 -1.66
CA TRP A 145 -15.96 -16.02 -2.01
C TRP A 145 -15.93 -16.98 -0.82
N LEU A 146 -15.54 -16.52 0.38
CA LEU A 146 -15.52 -17.35 1.59
C LEU A 146 -16.92 -17.87 1.94
N PHE A 147 -17.96 -17.06 1.77
CA PHE A 147 -19.34 -17.48 2.04
C PHE A 147 -19.89 -18.45 0.99
N GLU A 148 -19.46 -18.34 -0.26
CA GLU A 148 -19.86 -19.26 -1.34
C GLU A 148 -19.14 -20.61 -1.26
N ASN A 149 -17.88 -20.62 -0.82
CA ASN A 149 -17.01 -21.79 -0.96
C ASN A 149 -16.75 -22.53 0.36
N ILE A 150 -16.91 -21.89 1.52
CA ILE A 150 -16.69 -22.53 2.82
C ILE A 150 -18.01 -22.79 3.53
N SER A 151 -18.39 -24.07 3.59
CA SER A 151 -19.68 -24.52 4.13
C SER A 151 -19.92 -24.02 5.56
N GLY A 152 -21.12 -23.48 5.79
CA GLY A 152 -21.59 -23.03 7.10
C GLY A 152 -21.06 -21.67 7.57
N LEU A 153 -20.13 -21.02 6.85
CA LEU A 153 -19.63 -19.69 7.27
C LEU A 153 -20.73 -18.62 7.21
N ARG A 154 -21.53 -18.59 6.14
CA ARG A 154 -22.61 -17.60 5.99
C ARG A 154 -23.60 -17.66 7.15
N GLY A 155 -24.14 -18.84 7.46
CA GLY A 155 -25.07 -18.99 8.57
C GLY A 155 -24.48 -18.60 9.93
N LYS A 156 -23.18 -18.81 10.15
CA LYS A 156 -22.47 -18.32 11.36
C LYS A 156 -22.36 -16.79 11.37
N ALA A 157 -22.05 -16.17 10.23
CA ALA A 157 -21.99 -14.71 10.11
C ALA A 157 -23.35 -14.04 10.33
N GLU A 158 -24.43 -14.61 9.77
CA GLU A 158 -25.82 -14.12 9.95
C GLU A 158 -26.27 -14.17 11.42
N ARG A 159 -25.78 -15.13 12.21
CA ARG A 159 -26.02 -15.19 13.67
C ARG A 159 -25.11 -14.28 14.49
N GLY A 160 -24.14 -13.61 13.87
CA GLY A 160 -23.16 -12.76 14.56
C GLY A 160 -22.06 -13.55 15.28
N ASP A 161 -21.83 -14.81 14.91
CA ASP A 161 -20.79 -15.67 15.48
C ASP A 161 -19.39 -15.37 14.91
N LEU A 162 -19.34 -14.70 13.75
CA LEU A 162 -18.12 -14.36 13.02
C LEU A 162 -17.90 -12.85 12.97
N LEU A 163 -16.63 -12.47 12.85
CA LEU A 163 -16.16 -11.12 12.61
C LEU A 163 -15.28 -11.12 11.34
N PHE A 164 -15.33 -10.02 10.60
CA PHE A 164 -14.54 -9.77 9.40
C PHE A 164 -13.64 -8.57 9.68
N GLY A 165 -12.45 -8.60 9.11
CA GLY A 165 -11.57 -7.46 9.13
C GLY A 165 -10.51 -7.55 8.07
N THR A 166 -10.04 -6.38 7.66
CA THR A 166 -8.69 -6.22 7.11
C THR A 166 -7.65 -6.45 8.21
N VAL A 167 -6.37 -6.50 7.84
CA VAL A 167 -5.28 -6.84 8.76
C VAL A 167 -5.21 -5.92 9.97
N ASP A 168 -5.45 -4.62 9.82
CA ASP A 168 -5.55 -3.69 10.95
C ASP A 168 -6.58 -4.17 11.97
N SER A 169 -7.80 -4.47 11.54
CA SER A 169 -8.88 -4.88 12.42
C SER A 169 -8.57 -6.20 13.14
N TRP A 170 -7.90 -7.13 12.46
CA TRP A 170 -7.37 -8.34 13.09
C TRP A 170 -6.35 -8.00 14.19
N LEU A 171 -5.35 -7.16 13.90
CA LEU A 171 -4.36 -6.76 14.89
C LEU A 171 -4.99 -5.99 16.06
N MET A 172 -5.94 -5.08 15.79
CA MET A 172 -6.69 -4.35 16.82
C MET A 172 -7.44 -5.33 17.73
N TYR A 173 -8.10 -6.33 17.15
CA TYR A 173 -8.82 -7.35 17.91
C TYR A 173 -7.88 -8.21 18.78
N LYS A 174 -6.72 -8.59 18.24
CA LYS A 174 -5.72 -9.35 19.01
C LYS A 174 -5.16 -8.53 20.17
N LEU A 175 -4.80 -7.27 19.91
CA LEU A 175 -4.23 -6.34 20.89
C LEU A 175 -5.24 -5.92 21.96
N THR A 176 -6.47 -5.58 21.57
CA THR A 176 -7.42 -4.85 22.45
C THR A 176 -8.73 -5.59 22.71
N GLY A 177 -9.05 -6.61 21.89
CA GLY A 177 -10.36 -7.27 21.89
C GLY A 177 -11.47 -6.48 21.17
N ARG A 178 -11.20 -5.25 20.70
CA ARG A 178 -12.18 -4.44 19.98
C ARG A 178 -12.20 -4.81 18.49
N HIS A 179 -13.39 -4.84 17.92
CA HIS A 179 -13.61 -5.09 16.50
C HIS A 179 -13.85 -3.77 15.77
N VAL A 180 -12.74 -3.15 15.37
CA VAL A 180 -12.69 -1.80 14.80
C VAL A 180 -11.73 -1.76 13.62
N THR A 181 -11.87 -0.77 12.75
CA THR A 181 -10.97 -0.44 11.62
C THR A 181 -10.92 1.07 11.45
N ASP A 182 -10.04 1.60 10.61
CA ASP A 182 -10.03 3.01 10.25
C ASP A 182 -10.69 3.26 8.88
N ALA A 183 -11.00 4.54 8.59
CA ALA A 183 -11.64 4.94 7.34
C ALA A 183 -10.79 4.61 6.09
N THR A 184 -9.45 4.62 6.21
CA THR A 184 -8.57 4.30 5.08
C THR A 184 -8.67 2.83 4.71
N ASN A 185 -8.54 1.91 5.66
CA ASN A 185 -8.70 0.48 5.41
C ASN A 185 -10.13 0.13 4.99
N ALA A 186 -11.15 0.72 5.64
CA ALA A 186 -12.55 0.52 5.27
C ALA A 186 -12.81 0.90 3.81
N SER A 187 -12.24 2.01 3.32
CA SER A 187 -12.38 2.47 1.93
C SER A 187 -11.85 1.47 0.90
N ARG A 188 -11.00 0.52 1.30
CA ARG A 188 -10.40 -0.52 0.42
C ARG A 188 -11.19 -1.82 0.35
N THR A 189 -12.28 -1.90 1.11
CA THR A 189 -13.04 -3.14 1.22
C THR A 189 -14.00 -3.36 0.05
N LEU A 190 -14.29 -2.35 -0.78
CA LEU A 190 -15.42 -2.32 -1.70
C LEU A 190 -16.80 -2.26 -1.02
N LEU A 191 -16.88 -2.30 0.31
CA LEU A 191 -18.13 -2.36 1.08
C LEU A 191 -18.47 -1.04 1.78
N PHE A 192 -17.53 -0.09 1.80
CA PHE A 192 -17.66 1.18 2.51
C PHE A 192 -17.96 2.31 1.52
N ASN A 193 -18.99 3.10 1.81
CA ASN A 193 -19.32 4.28 1.03
C ASN A 193 -18.43 5.45 1.47
N ILE A 194 -17.53 5.89 0.58
CA ILE A 194 -16.52 6.90 0.91
C ILE A 194 -17.10 8.31 1.01
N HIS A 195 -18.33 8.52 0.51
CA HIS A 195 -19.02 9.82 0.57
C HIS A 195 -19.85 9.95 1.85
N GLU A 196 -20.50 8.86 2.25
CA GLU A 196 -21.38 8.84 3.44
C GLU A 196 -20.66 8.44 4.73
N GLY A 197 -19.46 7.85 4.63
CA GLY A 197 -18.69 7.46 5.81
C GLY A 197 -19.26 6.28 6.58
N ARG A 198 -19.94 5.35 5.88
CA ARG A 198 -20.55 4.16 6.48
C ARG A 198 -20.50 2.95 5.54
N TRP A 199 -20.69 1.76 6.10
CA TRP A 199 -20.90 0.54 5.31
C TRP A 199 -22.15 0.70 4.42
N ASP A 200 -22.04 0.29 3.15
CA ASP A 200 -23.08 0.53 2.14
C ASP A 200 -24.06 -0.64 2.04
N ASP A 201 -25.28 -0.45 2.53
CA ASP A 201 -26.31 -1.50 2.56
C ASP A 201 -26.65 -2.05 1.18
N ALA A 202 -26.53 -1.24 0.11
CA ALA A 202 -26.82 -1.71 -1.24
C ALA A 202 -25.73 -2.67 -1.71
N ILE A 203 -24.45 -2.32 -1.50
CA ILE A 203 -23.33 -3.20 -1.86
C ILE A 203 -23.33 -4.48 -1.01
N LEU A 204 -23.62 -4.37 0.29
CA LEU A 204 -23.74 -5.55 1.17
C LEU A 204 -24.81 -6.52 0.67
N ARG A 205 -25.96 -6.02 0.18
CA ARG A 205 -26.98 -6.86 -0.46
C ARG A 205 -26.50 -7.45 -1.79
N MET A 206 -25.81 -6.68 -2.64
CA MET A 206 -25.29 -7.15 -3.93
C MET A 206 -24.33 -8.34 -3.75
N MET A 207 -23.47 -8.30 -2.73
CA MET A 207 -22.49 -9.36 -2.43
C MET A 207 -22.98 -10.37 -1.38
N ASN A 208 -24.21 -10.22 -0.90
CA ASN A 208 -24.83 -11.05 0.13
C ASN A 208 -23.93 -11.22 1.39
N ILE A 209 -23.53 -10.08 1.96
CA ILE A 209 -22.69 -9.95 3.15
C ILE A 209 -23.55 -9.42 4.32
N PRO A 210 -23.64 -10.12 5.45
CA PRO A 210 -24.40 -9.64 6.61
C PRO A 210 -23.66 -8.50 7.31
N ALA A 211 -24.35 -7.38 7.58
CA ALA A 211 -23.75 -6.21 8.22
C ALA A 211 -23.19 -6.49 9.63
N SER A 212 -23.71 -7.52 10.33
CA SER A 212 -23.28 -7.94 11.66
C SER A 212 -21.80 -8.36 11.76
N ILE A 213 -21.18 -8.71 10.63
CA ILE A 213 -19.79 -9.16 10.58
C ILE A 213 -18.79 -8.00 10.50
N LEU A 214 -19.24 -6.77 10.22
CA LEU A 214 -18.37 -5.64 9.88
C LEU A 214 -17.87 -4.88 11.11
N PRO A 215 -16.61 -4.40 11.11
CA PRO A 215 -16.05 -3.64 12.22
C PRO A 215 -16.67 -2.25 12.31
N THR A 216 -16.58 -1.63 13.50
CA THR A 216 -16.86 -0.19 13.62
C THR A 216 -15.71 0.60 12.99
N VAL A 217 -16.04 1.55 12.11
CA VAL A 217 -15.05 2.42 11.47
C VAL A 217 -14.80 3.65 12.36
N LEU A 218 -13.54 3.92 12.67
CA LEU A 218 -13.09 5.04 13.49
C LEU A 218 -12.15 5.97 12.70
N PRO A 219 -11.88 7.19 13.20
CA PRO A 219 -10.85 8.04 12.61
C PRO A 219 -9.48 7.38 12.63
N SER A 220 -8.66 7.64 11.62
CA SER A 220 -7.28 7.14 11.49
C SER A 220 -6.38 7.57 12.66
N SER A 221 -6.65 8.73 13.26
CA SER A 221 -6.09 9.18 14.53
C SER A 221 -7.19 9.20 15.60
N GLY A 222 -7.49 8.03 16.18
CA GLY A 222 -8.67 7.78 17.01
C GLY A 222 -8.39 6.96 18.27
N ASP A 223 -9.40 6.68 19.10
CA ASP A 223 -9.25 5.78 20.25
C ASP A 223 -9.71 4.36 19.89
N PHE A 224 -8.74 3.50 19.61
CA PHE A 224 -8.98 2.10 19.27
C PHE A 224 -8.86 1.15 20.47
N GLY A 225 -8.66 1.68 21.69
CA GLY A 225 -8.57 0.94 22.94
C GLY A 225 -7.14 0.78 23.44
N TYR A 226 -6.97 -0.08 24.42
CA TYR A 226 -5.69 -0.36 25.07
C TYR A 226 -5.26 -1.79 24.80
N THR A 227 -3.95 -2.02 24.71
CA THR A 227 -3.42 -3.38 24.67
C THR A 227 -3.84 -4.14 25.93
N LYS A 228 -4.21 -5.42 25.78
CA LYS A 228 -4.42 -6.30 26.93
C LYS A 228 -3.15 -6.34 27.77
N LYS A 229 -3.31 -6.26 29.09
CA LYS A 229 -2.21 -6.11 30.04
C LYS A 229 -1.20 -7.27 29.97
N ASP A 230 -1.65 -8.48 29.68
CA ASP A 230 -0.80 -9.69 29.57
C ASP A 230 0.13 -9.70 28.33
N LEU A 231 -0.04 -8.76 27.41
CA LEU A 231 0.83 -8.66 26.22
C LEU A 231 2.15 -7.92 26.51
N PHE A 232 2.12 -6.87 27.34
CA PHE A 232 3.28 -6.02 27.61
C PHE A 232 3.51 -5.76 29.11
N ASP A 233 2.79 -6.46 29.98
CA ASP A 233 2.65 -6.22 31.42
C ASP A 233 2.00 -4.87 31.80
N VAL A 234 1.74 -4.01 30.80
CA VAL A 234 1.10 -2.71 30.91
C VAL A 234 0.09 -2.51 29.79
N GLU A 235 -0.89 -1.65 30.05
CA GLU A 235 -1.85 -1.21 29.04
C GLU A 235 -1.26 -0.02 28.27
N ILE A 236 -1.16 -0.17 26.95
CA ILE A 236 -0.63 0.86 26.05
C ILE A 236 -1.77 1.30 25.14
N PRO A 237 -2.04 2.61 24.99
CA PRO A 237 -3.11 3.08 24.12
C PRO A 237 -2.76 2.81 22.65
N VAL A 238 -3.73 2.30 21.89
CA VAL A 238 -3.65 2.10 20.45
C VAL A 238 -4.46 3.22 19.79
N THR A 239 -3.78 4.14 19.11
CA THR A 239 -4.37 5.44 18.77
C THR A 239 -4.16 5.89 17.33
N GLY A 240 -3.36 5.16 16.56
CA GLY A 240 -3.18 5.40 15.13
C GLY A 240 -3.50 4.15 14.33
N CYS A 241 -4.21 4.31 13.22
CA CYS A 241 -4.44 3.25 12.26
C CYS A 241 -4.57 3.86 10.86
N ALA A 242 -3.84 3.34 9.89
CA ALA A 242 -4.07 3.61 8.48
C ALA A 242 -3.54 2.45 7.64
N GLY A 243 -4.10 2.24 6.46
CA GLY A 243 -3.50 1.31 5.51
C GLY A 243 -2.13 1.81 5.02
N ASP A 244 -1.22 0.90 4.71
CA ASP A 244 0.21 1.16 4.44
C ASP A 244 0.51 2.31 3.48
N GLN A 245 -0.21 2.40 2.37
CA GLN A 245 0.05 3.44 1.38
C GLN A 245 -0.44 4.81 1.82
N GLN A 246 -1.55 4.88 2.56
CA GLN A 246 -2.05 6.09 3.21
C GLN A 246 -1.13 6.53 4.36
N ALA A 247 -0.67 5.57 5.17
CA ALA A 247 0.32 5.84 6.21
C ALA A 247 1.62 6.40 5.58
N ALA A 248 2.09 5.87 4.46
CA ALA A 248 3.22 6.45 3.74
C ALA A 248 2.96 7.88 3.24
N LEU A 249 1.74 8.16 2.73
CA LEU A 249 1.35 9.52 2.34
C LEU A 249 1.38 10.49 3.53
N PHE A 250 0.88 10.06 4.69
CA PHE A 250 0.91 10.82 5.92
C PHE A 250 2.33 11.02 6.46
N GLY A 251 3.15 9.95 6.47
CA GLY A 251 4.54 9.97 6.92
C GLY A 251 5.45 10.84 6.05
N HIS A 252 5.08 11.05 4.80
CA HIS A 252 5.70 12.04 3.91
C HIS A 252 5.25 13.48 4.15
N ALA A 253 4.38 13.74 5.13
CA ALA A 253 3.78 15.05 5.36
C ALA A 253 3.09 15.61 4.09
N CYS A 254 2.43 14.76 3.30
CA CYS A 254 1.68 15.19 2.11
C CYS A 254 0.30 15.73 2.49
N PHE A 255 0.23 16.74 3.35
CA PHE A 255 -1.02 17.23 3.93
C PHE A 255 -1.83 18.18 3.03
N GLN A 256 -1.17 18.78 2.03
CA GLN A 256 -1.81 19.73 1.12
C GLN A 256 -2.35 19.04 -0.15
N PRO A 257 -3.45 19.53 -0.74
CA PRO A 257 -3.92 19.04 -2.04
C PRO A 257 -2.83 19.11 -3.11
N GLY A 258 -2.70 18.06 -3.91
CA GLY A 258 -1.65 17.90 -4.93
C GLY A 258 -0.32 17.34 -4.38
N ALA A 259 -0.11 17.35 -3.06
CA ALA A 259 1.05 16.70 -2.46
C ALA A 259 1.00 15.19 -2.71
N SER A 260 2.07 14.67 -3.30
CA SER A 260 2.08 13.34 -3.88
C SER A 260 3.33 12.57 -3.47
N LYS A 261 3.15 11.26 -3.28
CA LYS A 261 4.25 10.31 -3.03
C LYS A 261 4.14 9.11 -3.93
N ASN A 262 5.26 8.42 -4.14
CA ASN A 262 5.28 7.11 -4.76
C ASN A 262 6.17 6.13 -3.99
N THR A 263 5.60 4.99 -3.59
CA THR A 263 6.32 3.93 -2.87
C THR A 263 6.82 2.89 -3.88
N TYR A 264 8.14 2.74 -4.00
CA TYR A 264 8.81 1.82 -4.92
C TYR A 264 9.16 0.51 -4.20
N GLY A 265 8.15 -0.36 -4.03
CA GLY A 265 8.27 -1.70 -3.47
C GLY A 265 8.26 -2.79 -4.54
N THR A 266 7.68 -3.96 -4.22
CA THR A 266 7.38 -5.03 -5.19
C THR A 266 6.57 -4.47 -6.37
N GLY A 267 5.52 -3.71 -6.06
CA GLY A 267 4.82 -2.81 -6.99
C GLY A 267 5.14 -1.33 -6.70
N CYS A 268 4.59 -0.42 -7.51
CA CYS A 268 4.60 1.02 -7.25
C CYS A 268 3.21 1.53 -6.93
N PHE A 269 3.08 2.29 -5.85
CA PHE A 269 1.82 2.88 -5.41
C PHE A 269 1.99 4.39 -5.27
N ALA A 270 1.46 5.10 -6.26
CA ALA A 270 1.39 6.55 -6.25
C ALA A 270 0.11 6.97 -5.54
N LEU A 271 0.21 7.93 -4.62
CA LEU A 271 -0.94 8.58 -4.00
C LEU A 271 -0.77 10.10 -4.06
N MET A 272 -1.87 10.79 -4.37
CA MET A 272 -2.00 12.24 -4.35
C MET A 272 -3.11 12.63 -3.37
N ASN A 273 -2.83 13.50 -2.42
CA ASN A 273 -3.84 14.09 -1.55
C ASN A 273 -4.76 15.03 -2.37
N THR A 274 -6.08 14.90 -2.24
CA THR A 274 -7.08 15.75 -2.93
C THR A 274 -7.89 16.64 -1.98
N GLY A 275 -7.50 16.72 -0.71
CA GLY A 275 -8.18 17.50 0.32
C GLY A 275 -9.50 16.87 0.76
N SER A 276 -10.46 17.71 1.14
CA SER A 276 -11.77 17.27 1.65
C SER A 276 -12.77 16.89 0.57
N VAL A 277 -12.40 17.00 -0.71
CA VAL A 277 -13.27 16.68 -1.85
C VAL A 277 -12.73 15.45 -2.56
N PRO A 278 -13.54 14.38 -2.70
CA PRO A 278 -13.15 13.22 -3.49
C PRO A 278 -13.13 13.60 -4.97
N VAL A 279 -12.04 13.25 -5.66
CA VAL A 279 -11.92 13.42 -7.12
C VAL A 279 -12.32 12.12 -7.78
N GLU A 280 -13.38 12.13 -8.58
CA GLU A 280 -13.72 11.01 -9.45
C GLU A 280 -12.69 10.89 -10.56
N SER A 281 -12.17 9.67 -10.77
CA SER A 281 -11.18 9.44 -11.80
C SER A 281 -11.82 9.13 -13.15
N HIS A 282 -11.35 9.78 -14.21
CA HIS A 282 -11.67 9.49 -15.60
C HIS A 282 -10.51 8.79 -16.33
N HIS A 283 -9.35 8.65 -15.67
CA HIS A 283 -8.16 7.98 -16.20
C HIS A 283 -7.86 6.66 -15.47
N ASN A 284 -8.91 6.01 -14.95
CA ASN A 284 -8.86 4.73 -14.26
C ASN A 284 -7.90 4.67 -13.06
N LEU A 285 -7.78 5.75 -12.32
CA LEU A 285 -7.28 5.74 -10.95
C LEU A 285 -8.38 5.35 -9.96
N LEU A 286 -7.99 5.09 -8.71
CA LEU A 286 -8.89 4.85 -7.60
C LEU A 286 -9.10 6.14 -6.82
N THR A 287 -10.35 6.46 -6.48
CA THR A 287 -10.68 7.48 -5.49
C THR A 287 -10.76 6.80 -4.13
N THR A 288 -10.00 7.27 -3.15
CA THR A 288 -9.90 6.58 -1.84
C THR A 288 -9.84 7.60 -0.71
N ILE A 289 -10.10 7.15 0.53
CA ILE A 289 -9.85 7.97 1.72
C ILE A 289 -8.35 7.93 2.03
N ALA A 290 -7.75 9.11 2.22
CA ALA A 290 -6.36 9.29 2.64
C ALA A 290 -6.21 9.15 4.16
N TRP A 291 -7.08 9.78 4.94
CA TRP A 291 -7.17 9.64 6.41
C TRP A 291 -8.39 10.39 6.97
N ASP A 292 -8.69 10.13 8.23
CA ASP A 292 -9.59 10.94 9.08
C ASP A 292 -8.89 11.28 10.40
N LEU A 293 -8.80 12.57 10.73
CA LEU A 293 -8.21 13.04 12.00
C LEU A 293 -9.27 13.37 13.06
N GLY A 294 -10.53 12.97 12.83
CA GLY A 294 -11.67 13.27 13.68
C GLY A 294 -12.42 14.55 13.30
N ASN A 295 -12.06 15.17 12.17
CA ASN A 295 -12.65 16.40 11.65
C ASN A 295 -13.13 16.26 10.19
N GLY A 296 -13.30 15.02 9.71
CA GLY A 296 -13.76 14.71 8.37
C GLY A 296 -12.67 14.06 7.51
N PHE A 297 -13.09 13.54 6.36
CA PHE A 297 -12.20 12.80 5.47
C PHE A 297 -11.30 13.73 4.67
N THR A 298 -10.02 13.36 4.60
CA THR A 298 -9.14 13.74 3.51
C THR A 298 -9.13 12.60 2.50
N TYR A 299 -9.21 12.92 1.21
CA TYR A 299 -9.25 11.96 0.12
C TYR A 299 -7.92 11.92 -0.63
N ALA A 300 -7.74 10.86 -1.42
CA ALA A 300 -6.63 10.71 -2.33
C ALA A 300 -7.07 10.09 -3.66
N LEU A 301 -6.31 10.42 -4.71
CA LEU A 301 -6.22 9.59 -5.90
C LEU A 301 -5.08 8.59 -5.73
N GLU A 302 -5.33 7.34 -6.10
CA GLU A 302 -4.36 6.27 -6.04
C GLU A 302 -4.19 5.59 -7.40
N GLY A 303 -2.94 5.38 -7.76
CA GLY A 303 -2.53 4.60 -8.92
C GLY A 303 -1.63 3.45 -8.49
N SER A 304 -1.89 2.26 -9.03
CA SER A 304 -1.19 1.04 -8.64
C SER A 304 -0.57 0.36 -9.86
N VAL A 305 0.74 0.15 -9.79
CA VAL A 305 1.53 -0.63 -10.73
C VAL A 305 1.95 -1.92 -10.03
N PHE A 306 1.54 -3.06 -10.55
CA PHE A 306 1.76 -4.35 -9.89
C PHE A 306 3.21 -4.80 -9.88
N ILE A 307 3.98 -4.47 -10.94
CA ILE A 307 5.36 -4.90 -11.11
C ILE A 307 6.28 -3.67 -11.21
N ALA A 308 6.97 -3.38 -10.12
CA ALA A 308 8.02 -2.37 -10.02
C ALA A 308 9.35 -3.00 -9.59
N GLY A 309 9.68 -3.02 -8.30
CA GLY A 309 10.88 -3.70 -7.80
C GLY A 309 10.90 -5.20 -8.09
N ALA A 310 9.73 -5.82 -8.27
CA ALA A 310 9.61 -7.21 -8.71
C ALA A 310 10.27 -7.48 -10.07
N VAL A 311 10.38 -6.48 -10.96
CA VAL A 311 11.10 -6.66 -12.24
C VAL A 311 12.59 -6.88 -12.02
N VAL A 312 13.18 -6.20 -11.03
CA VAL A 312 14.60 -6.35 -10.67
C VAL A 312 14.83 -7.68 -9.95
N GLN A 313 13.88 -8.11 -9.12
CA GLN A 313 13.91 -9.43 -8.50
C GLN A 313 13.83 -10.54 -9.56
N TRP A 314 12.91 -10.43 -10.52
CA TRP A 314 12.81 -11.38 -11.64
C TRP A 314 14.10 -11.47 -12.47
N LEU A 315 14.77 -10.34 -12.73
CA LEU A 315 16.07 -10.33 -13.41
C LEU A 315 17.17 -11.07 -12.62
N ARG A 316 17.09 -11.05 -11.29
CA ARG A 316 18.04 -11.71 -10.38
C ARG A 316 17.72 -13.19 -10.22
N ASP A 317 16.49 -13.51 -9.86
CA ASP A 317 16.10 -14.85 -9.40
C ASP A 317 15.79 -15.79 -10.56
N GLU A 318 15.08 -15.31 -11.58
CA GLU A 318 14.58 -16.14 -12.68
C GLU A 318 15.48 -16.07 -13.91
N MET A 319 15.89 -14.86 -14.29
CA MET A 319 16.72 -14.67 -15.49
C MET A 319 18.22 -14.83 -15.21
N LEU A 320 18.62 -14.83 -13.94
CA LEU A 320 20.02 -14.94 -13.49
C LEU A 320 20.95 -13.92 -14.17
N ILE A 321 20.41 -12.74 -14.50
CA ILE A 321 21.15 -11.64 -15.15
C ILE A 321 21.92 -10.82 -14.11
N LEU A 322 21.37 -10.74 -12.90
CA LEU A 322 21.90 -9.99 -11.76
C LEU A 322 22.32 -10.96 -10.65
N ALA A 323 23.47 -10.70 -10.02
CA ALA A 323 23.87 -11.39 -8.79
C ALA A 323 23.06 -10.89 -7.58
N ASP A 324 22.80 -9.60 -7.53
CA ASP A 324 21.95 -8.97 -6.52
C ASP A 324 21.21 -7.75 -7.10
N SER A 325 20.24 -7.22 -6.35
CA SER A 325 19.45 -6.08 -6.82
C SER A 325 20.25 -4.77 -6.93
N ALA A 326 21.34 -4.61 -6.17
CA ALA A 326 22.17 -3.40 -6.22
C ALA A 326 23.04 -3.36 -7.49
N GLU A 327 23.42 -4.51 -8.03
CA GLU A 327 24.12 -4.62 -9.32
C GLU A 327 23.34 -3.94 -10.46
N SER A 328 22.01 -3.89 -10.36
CA SER A 328 21.15 -3.27 -11.38
C SER A 328 21.55 -1.83 -11.71
N GLU A 329 21.92 -1.04 -10.70
CA GLU A 329 22.36 0.35 -10.89
C GLU A 329 23.67 0.42 -11.69
N ARG A 330 24.65 -0.40 -11.33
CA ARG A 330 25.98 -0.43 -11.97
C ARG A 330 25.86 -0.80 -13.45
N LEU A 331 25.04 -1.80 -13.78
CA LEU A 331 24.83 -2.23 -15.16
C LEU A 331 24.03 -1.19 -15.97
N ALA A 332 22.99 -0.59 -15.37
CA ALA A 332 22.22 0.44 -16.07
C ALA A 332 23.06 1.68 -16.41
N ARG A 333 24.04 2.02 -15.56
CA ARG A 333 25.00 3.11 -15.80
C ARG A 333 26.14 2.75 -16.75
N SER A 334 26.40 1.47 -17.02
CA SER A 334 27.50 1.05 -17.91
C SER A 334 27.19 1.23 -19.40
N VAL A 335 25.96 1.59 -19.74
CA VAL A 335 25.51 1.91 -21.09
C VAL A 335 24.85 3.29 -21.12
N PRO A 336 25.01 4.08 -22.19
CA PRO A 336 24.47 5.44 -22.25
C PRO A 336 22.94 5.48 -22.35
N ASP A 337 22.32 4.45 -22.95
CA ASP A 337 20.88 4.30 -23.12
C ASP A 337 20.48 2.80 -23.19
N THR A 338 19.21 2.49 -23.50
CA THR A 338 18.72 1.11 -23.63
C THR A 338 19.04 0.45 -24.97
N GLY A 339 19.76 1.11 -25.88
CA GLY A 339 19.97 0.61 -27.24
C GLY A 339 18.66 0.44 -28.03
N GLY A 340 17.59 1.10 -27.57
CA GLY A 340 16.24 0.95 -28.10
C GLY A 340 15.40 -0.18 -27.48
N VAL A 341 15.93 -0.92 -26.51
CA VAL A 341 15.14 -1.93 -25.80
C VAL A 341 14.06 -1.24 -24.96
N VAL A 342 12.84 -1.76 -25.02
CA VAL A 342 11.74 -1.40 -24.11
C VAL A 342 11.19 -2.69 -23.50
N LEU A 343 11.14 -2.73 -22.17
CA LEU A 343 10.54 -3.81 -21.40
C LEU A 343 9.20 -3.32 -20.84
N VAL A 344 8.10 -4.02 -21.13
CA VAL A 344 6.81 -3.79 -20.47
C VAL A 344 6.58 -4.94 -19.49
N PRO A 345 6.73 -4.75 -18.17
CA PRO A 345 6.76 -5.84 -17.20
C PRO A 345 5.35 -6.25 -16.71
N ALA A 346 4.42 -6.50 -17.63
CA ALA A 346 3.04 -6.89 -17.32
C ALA A 346 2.90 -8.37 -16.92
N PHE A 347 3.74 -8.88 -16.01
CA PHE A 347 3.79 -10.32 -15.67
C PHE A 347 2.48 -10.89 -15.11
N VAL A 348 1.66 -10.03 -14.50
CA VAL A 348 0.37 -10.38 -13.90
C VAL A 348 -0.75 -9.45 -14.39
N GLY A 349 -0.65 -9.01 -15.65
CA GLY A 349 -1.48 -7.93 -16.20
C GLY A 349 -0.92 -6.54 -15.90
N MET A 350 -1.65 -5.53 -16.34
CA MET A 350 -1.35 -4.12 -16.10
C MET A 350 -2.39 -3.51 -15.14
N GLY A 351 -1.90 -2.80 -14.13
CA GLY A 351 -2.72 -1.98 -13.24
C GLY A 351 -3.11 -0.65 -13.89
N ALA A 352 -3.31 0.38 -13.07
CA ALA A 352 -3.66 1.71 -13.55
C ALA A 352 -2.54 2.30 -14.46
N PRO A 353 -2.89 3.16 -15.44
CA PRO A 353 -4.25 3.54 -15.87
C PRO A 353 -4.90 2.52 -16.84
N TYR A 354 -4.25 1.39 -17.11
CA TYR A 354 -4.61 0.47 -18.20
C TYR A 354 -5.69 -0.54 -17.82
N TRP A 355 -5.61 -1.11 -16.61
CA TRP A 355 -6.49 -2.18 -16.08
C TRP A 355 -6.73 -3.31 -17.08
N ASP A 356 -5.64 -3.89 -17.55
CA ASP A 356 -5.63 -4.94 -18.54
C ASP A 356 -5.13 -6.25 -17.88
N PRO A 357 -6.05 -7.11 -17.39
CA PRO A 357 -5.67 -8.34 -16.70
C PRO A 357 -5.06 -9.39 -17.63
N ASP A 358 -5.28 -9.27 -18.94
CA ASP A 358 -4.86 -10.25 -19.94
C ASP A 358 -3.50 -9.91 -20.55
N ALA A 359 -3.08 -8.63 -20.50
CA ALA A 359 -1.73 -8.21 -20.88
C ALA A 359 -0.63 -9.06 -20.21
N ARG A 360 0.41 -9.41 -20.97
CA ARG A 360 1.59 -10.15 -20.48
C ARG A 360 2.88 -9.40 -20.77
N GLY A 361 3.94 -9.74 -20.02
CA GLY A 361 5.23 -9.06 -20.17
C GLY A 361 5.80 -9.18 -21.59
N GLY A 362 6.37 -8.09 -22.11
CA GLY A 362 6.93 -8.04 -23.46
C GLY A 362 8.24 -7.26 -23.53
N VAL A 363 9.15 -7.72 -24.39
CA VAL A 363 10.41 -7.00 -24.69
C VAL A 363 10.44 -6.68 -26.18
N LEU A 364 10.65 -5.41 -26.51
CA LEU A 364 10.67 -4.92 -27.88
C LEU A 364 11.97 -4.15 -28.17
N GLY A 365 12.32 -4.06 -29.46
CA GLY A 365 13.45 -3.23 -29.93
C GLY A 365 14.84 -3.86 -29.75
N ILE A 366 14.94 -5.18 -29.60
CA ILE A 366 16.21 -5.90 -29.51
C ILE A 366 16.94 -5.87 -30.86
N THR A 367 18.25 -5.65 -30.82
CA THR A 367 19.16 -5.77 -31.98
C THR A 367 20.31 -6.71 -31.64
N ARG A 368 21.16 -7.05 -32.62
CA ARG A 368 22.35 -7.88 -32.40
C ARG A 368 23.37 -7.25 -31.42
N GLY A 369 23.33 -5.93 -31.24
CA GLY A 369 24.20 -5.21 -30.29
C GLY A 369 23.65 -5.12 -28.87
N THR A 370 22.42 -5.59 -28.64
CA THR A 370 21.80 -5.55 -27.32
C THR A 370 22.56 -6.46 -26.35
N SER A 371 22.84 -5.93 -25.15
CA SER A 371 23.58 -6.62 -24.09
C SER A 371 22.73 -6.71 -22.82
N ARG A 372 23.16 -7.52 -21.85
CA ARG A 372 22.48 -7.62 -20.55
C ARG A 372 22.32 -6.27 -19.84
N ALA A 373 23.26 -5.35 -20.03
CA ALA A 373 23.19 -4.01 -19.42
C ALA A 373 22.03 -3.19 -19.99
N HIS A 374 21.77 -3.28 -21.30
CA HIS A 374 20.63 -2.63 -21.94
C HIS A 374 19.29 -3.18 -21.44
N PHE A 375 19.20 -4.49 -21.20
CA PHE A 375 18.01 -5.13 -20.61
C PHE A 375 17.76 -4.68 -19.18
N VAL A 376 18.80 -4.68 -18.33
CA VAL A 376 18.70 -4.21 -16.94
C VAL A 376 18.28 -2.74 -16.89
N ARG A 377 18.87 -1.90 -17.75
CA ARG A 377 18.47 -0.50 -17.88
C ARG A 377 17.01 -0.36 -18.29
N ALA A 378 16.58 -1.08 -19.33
CA ALA A 378 15.19 -1.04 -19.79
C ALA A 378 14.20 -1.47 -18.70
N ALA A 379 14.58 -2.41 -17.82
CA ALA A 379 13.77 -2.81 -16.68
C ALA A 379 13.61 -1.69 -15.64
N LEU A 380 14.69 -0.97 -15.31
CA LEU A 380 14.61 0.19 -14.41
C LEU A 380 13.82 1.34 -15.04
N GLU A 381 14.06 1.64 -16.32
CA GLU A 381 13.30 2.68 -17.04
C GLU A 381 11.81 2.33 -17.10
N ALA A 382 11.44 1.06 -17.26
CA ALA A 382 10.04 0.60 -17.24
C ALA A 382 9.32 0.92 -15.92
N VAL A 383 10.00 0.83 -14.78
CA VAL A 383 9.44 1.25 -13.49
C VAL A 383 9.11 2.75 -13.51
N ALA A 384 10.02 3.56 -14.05
CA ALA A 384 9.84 5.00 -14.12
C ALA A 384 8.74 5.43 -15.11
N TYR A 385 8.63 4.76 -16.26
CA TYR A 385 7.56 5.01 -17.23
C TYR A 385 6.18 4.67 -16.66
N GLN A 386 6.02 3.49 -16.05
CA GLN A 386 4.76 3.09 -15.42
C GLN A 386 4.35 4.09 -14.32
N SER A 387 5.30 4.51 -13.48
CA SER A 387 5.08 5.57 -12.49
C SER A 387 4.66 6.90 -13.14
N ARG A 388 5.31 7.30 -14.23
CA ARG A 388 4.97 8.51 -14.98
C ARG A 388 3.54 8.46 -15.52
N ASP A 389 3.08 7.32 -16.01
CA ASP A 389 1.70 7.17 -16.50
C ASP A 389 0.68 7.36 -15.38
N LEU A 390 0.95 6.87 -14.17
CA LEU A 390 0.10 7.12 -13.00
C LEU A 390 0.05 8.62 -12.66
N LEU A 391 1.20 9.27 -12.59
CA LEU A 391 1.28 10.68 -12.19
C LEU A 391 0.61 11.60 -13.21
N VAL A 392 0.75 11.30 -14.52
CA VAL A 392 0.05 12.02 -15.57
C VAL A 392 -1.45 11.83 -15.47
N ALA A 393 -1.93 10.61 -15.25
CA ALA A 393 -3.34 10.34 -15.00
C ALA A 393 -3.87 11.12 -13.77
N MET A 394 -3.07 11.23 -12.70
CA MET A 394 -3.45 11.97 -11.48
C MET A 394 -3.59 13.46 -11.73
N GLU A 395 -2.68 14.07 -12.49
CA GLU A 395 -2.76 15.48 -12.85
C GLU A 395 -3.98 15.77 -13.74
N HIS A 396 -4.29 14.86 -14.66
CA HIS A 396 -5.47 15.00 -15.51
C HIS A 396 -6.77 14.87 -14.73
N ASP A 397 -6.88 13.93 -13.80
CA ASP A 397 -8.09 13.73 -12.98
C ASP A 397 -8.28 14.82 -11.92
N SER A 398 -7.20 15.21 -11.22
CA SER A 398 -7.29 16.24 -10.16
C SER A 398 -7.38 17.66 -10.71
N GLY A 399 -6.93 17.90 -11.95
CA GLY A 399 -6.70 19.24 -12.48
C GLY A 399 -5.56 20.00 -11.78
N ALA A 400 -4.87 19.38 -10.82
CA ALA A 400 -3.78 19.97 -10.05
C ALA A 400 -2.44 19.51 -10.60
N ARG A 401 -1.49 20.45 -10.69
CA ARG A 401 -0.11 20.12 -11.06
C ARG A 401 0.63 19.55 -9.85
N ILE A 402 1.30 18.42 -10.03
CA ILE A 402 2.23 17.88 -9.05
C ILE A 402 3.56 18.64 -9.15
N PRO A 403 4.03 19.34 -8.09
CA PRO A 403 5.27 20.10 -8.16
C PRO A 403 6.52 19.22 -8.00
N PHE A 404 6.44 18.15 -7.20
CA PHE A 404 7.50 17.19 -6.92
C PHE A 404 6.88 15.88 -6.44
N ILE A 405 7.67 14.81 -6.45
CA ILE A 405 7.27 13.50 -5.89
C ILE A 405 8.17 13.16 -4.71
N LYS A 406 7.57 12.85 -3.56
CA LYS A 406 8.30 12.21 -2.45
C LYS A 406 8.36 10.70 -2.72
N ALA A 407 9.55 10.11 -2.68
CA ALA A 407 9.75 8.71 -3.01
C ALA A 407 10.28 7.92 -1.80
N ASP A 408 9.80 6.70 -1.65
CA ASP A 408 10.19 5.74 -0.62
C ASP A 408 10.17 4.31 -1.16
N GLY A 409 10.46 3.32 -0.31
CA GLY A 409 10.52 1.91 -0.68
C GLY A 409 11.91 1.45 -1.14
N GLY A 410 12.11 0.13 -1.16
CA GLY A 410 13.45 -0.47 -1.35
C GLY A 410 14.10 -0.09 -2.69
N ALA A 411 13.33 0.02 -3.77
CA ALA A 411 13.87 0.37 -5.08
C ALA A 411 14.24 1.86 -5.20
N SER A 412 13.79 2.73 -4.29
CA SER A 412 14.17 4.15 -4.29
C SER A 412 15.64 4.37 -3.90
N ALA A 413 16.31 3.36 -3.35
CA ALA A 413 17.75 3.39 -3.07
C ALA A 413 18.60 3.45 -4.36
N ASN A 414 18.05 3.00 -5.50
CA ASN A 414 18.75 3.03 -6.79
C ASN A 414 18.76 4.46 -7.35
N SER A 415 19.94 5.09 -7.34
CA SER A 415 20.07 6.50 -7.75
C SER A 415 19.92 6.69 -9.26
N PHE A 416 20.13 5.65 -10.07
CA PHE A 416 19.84 5.71 -11.51
C PHE A 416 18.32 5.79 -11.72
N LEU A 417 17.56 4.93 -11.05
CA LEU A 417 16.10 4.91 -11.14
C LEU A 417 15.50 6.25 -10.70
N MET A 418 15.95 6.81 -9.58
CA MET A 418 15.42 8.08 -9.08
C MET A 418 15.76 9.27 -10.00
N GLN A 419 16.97 9.32 -10.56
CA GLN A 419 17.33 10.35 -11.54
C GLN A 419 16.49 10.22 -12.81
N PHE A 420 16.39 9.01 -13.38
CA PHE A 420 15.60 8.77 -14.59
C PHE A 420 14.11 9.03 -14.36
N GLN A 421 13.60 8.73 -13.15
CA GLN A 421 12.25 9.07 -12.76
C GLN A 421 12.01 10.58 -12.79
N SER A 422 12.92 11.37 -12.19
CA SER A 422 12.88 12.83 -12.22
C SER A 422 12.92 13.37 -13.65
N ASP A 423 13.80 12.80 -14.48
CA ASP A 423 13.95 13.16 -15.89
C ASP A 423 12.66 12.92 -16.70
N ILE A 424 12.03 11.75 -16.55
CA ILE A 424 10.88 11.36 -17.37
C ILE A 424 9.58 12.08 -16.97
N ILE A 425 9.45 12.48 -15.70
CA ILE A 425 8.28 13.25 -15.21
C ILE A 425 8.49 14.76 -15.28
N ASP A 426 9.72 15.21 -15.57
CA ASP A 426 10.12 16.63 -15.60
C ASP A 426 9.88 17.37 -14.27
N LYS A 427 10.09 16.69 -13.14
CA LYS A 427 9.86 17.22 -11.79
C LYS A 427 10.86 16.64 -10.79
N PRO A 428 11.16 17.37 -9.70
CA PRO A 428 12.00 16.84 -8.64
C PRO A 428 11.45 15.56 -8.01
N VAL A 429 12.35 14.62 -7.73
CA VAL A 429 12.08 13.44 -6.90
C VAL A 429 12.87 13.56 -5.60
N ILE A 430 12.18 13.46 -4.46
CA ILE A 430 12.76 13.75 -3.16
C ILE A 430 12.74 12.49 -2.28
N LEU A 431 13.90 12.13 -1.73
CA LEU A 431 14.04 11.04 -0.76
C LEU A 431 14.07 11.59 0.67
N PRO A 432 13.32 10.98 1.61
CA PRO A 432 13.33 11.36 3.02
C PRO A 432 14.59 10.82 3.75
N GLU A 433 14.93 11.43 4.87
CA GLU A 433 15.98 10.95 5.81
C GLU A 433 15.59 9.61 6.42
N VAL A 434 14.35 9.50 6.89
CA VAL A 434 13.75 8.26 7.42
C VAL A 434 13.18 7.45 6.26
N GLY A 435 13.73 6.26 6.00
CA GLY A 435 13.28 5.40 4.90
C GLY A 435 11.97 4.67 5.18
N GLU A 436 11.69 4.36 6.44
CA GLU A 436 10.49 3.66 6.91
C GLU A 436 9.28 4.59 7.09
N VAL A 437 8.96 5.38 6.06
CA VAL A 437 7.90 6.40 6.10
C VAL A 437 6.51 5.84 6.38
N THR A 438 6.22 4.60 5.98
CA THR A 438 4.95 3.92 6.28
C THR A 438 4.74 3.79 7.80
N ALA A 439 5.72 3.23 8.50
CA ALA A 439 5.69 3.11 9.95
C ALA A 439 5.71 4.49 10.64
N LEU A 440 6.46 5.44 10.09
CA LEU A 440 6.50 6.81 10.60
C LEU A 440 5.13 7.49 10.51
N GLY A 441 4.38 7.31 9.43
CA GLY A 441 3.02 7.85 9.31
C GLY A 441 2.06 7.27 10.33
N ALA A 442 2.12 5.95 10.57
CA ALA A 442 1.35 5.32 11.64
C ALA A 442 1.72 5.84 13.02
N ALA A 443 3.02 6.08 13.27
CA ALA A 443 3.50 6.71 14.48
C ALA A 443 2.92 8.12 14.64
N TYR A 444 2.98 8.96 13.61
CA TYR A 444 2.43 10.31 13.66
C TYR A 444 0.93 10.33 13.95
N LEU A 445 0.14 9.46 13.31
CA LEU A 445 -1.30 9.33 13.62
C LEU A 445 -1.54 9.00 15.11
N ALA A 446 -0.80 8.01 15.64
CA ALA A 446 -0.92 7.65 17.04
C ALA A 446 -0.47 8.76 17.99
N GLY A 447 0.65 9.42 17.66
CA GLY A 447 1.27 10.48 18.43
C GLY A 447 0.43 11.76 18.47
N LEU A 448 -0.21 12.13 17.37
CA LEU A 448 -1.15 13.26 17.32
C LEU A 448 -2.31 13.04 18.27
N ARG A 449 -2.86 11.82 18.30
CA ARG A 449 -4.00 11.50 19.17
C ARG A 449 -3.67 11.56 20.66
N VAL A 450 -2.47 11.13 21.05
CA VAL A 450 -2.01 11.17 22.46
C VAL A 450 -1.30 12.47 22.84
N GLY A 451 -1.23 13.44 21.92
CA GLY A 451 -0.57 14.74 22.14
C GLY A 451 0.95 14.66 22.23
N TYR A 452 1.56 13.59 21.71
CA TYR A 452 3.02 13.47 21.56
C TYR A 452 3.55 14.48 20.54
N TRP A 453 2.83 14.65 19.43
CA TRP A 453 2.92 15.82 18.56
C TRP A 453 1.61 16.60 18.65
N LYS A 454 1.67 17.93 18.65
CA LYS A 454 0.50 18.79 18.90
C LYS A 454 -0.25 19.17 17.63
N SER A 455 0.41 19.09 16.47
CA SER A 455 -0.12 19.60 15.21
C SER A 455 0.48 18.88 13.99
N LEU A 456 -0.13 19.07 12.81
CA LEU A 456 0.45 18.66 11.54
C LEU A 456 1.74 19.43 11.23
N ASP A 457 1.88 20.67 11.73
CA ASP A 457 3.10 21.47 11.55
C ASP A 457 4.28 20.84 12.30
N ASP A 458 4.05 20.30 13.51
CA ASP A 458 5.09 19.56 14.26
C ASP A 458 5.57 18.34 13.47
N VAL A 459 4.63 17.62 12.83
CA VAL A 459 4.92 16.46 11.98
C VAL A 459 5.69 16.86 10.73
N GLU A 460 5.29 17.96 10.08
CA GLU A 460 5.95 18.48 8.88
C GLU A 460 7.38 18.94 9.19
N GLN A 461 7.62 19.56 10.35
CA GLN A 461 8.97 19.96 10.80
C GLN A 461 9.92 18.77 11.01
N ASN A 462 9.39 17.60 11.36
CA ASN A 462 10.18 16.38 11.50
C ASN A 462 10.54 15.75 10.14
N TRP A 463 9.80 16.08 9.07
CA TRP A 463 10.12 15.57 7.75
C TRP A 463 11.38 16.24 7.19
N ARG A 464 12.42 15.45 6.95
CA ARG A 464 13.72 15.92 6.46
C ARG A 464 14.07 15.31 5.13
N ARG A 465 14.52 16.16 4.21
CA ARG A 465 15.05 15.77 2.91
C ARG A 465 16.45 15.19 3.07
N LYS A 466 16.65 13.94 2.63
CA LYS A 466 17.98 13.32 2.50
C LYS A 466 18.66 13.69 1.21
N ARG A 467 17.91 13.61 0.10
CA ARG A 467 18.42 13.83 -1.25
C ARG A 467 17.28 14.27 -2.17
N GLU A 468 17.63 15.05 -3.17
CA GLU A 468 16.73 15.46 -4.24
C GLU A 468 17.42 15.22 -5.58
N PHE A 469 16.63 14.73 -6.54
CA PHE A 469 17.01 14.54 -7.92
C PHE A 469 16.22 15.56 -8.74
N THR A 470 16.92 16.36 -9.53
CA THR A 470 16.32 17.38 -10.39
C THR A 470 16.39 16.92 -11.86
N PRO A 471 15.42 17.29 -12.72
CA PRO A 471 15.42 16.86 -14.12
C PRO A 471 16.64 17.41 -14.88
N GLU A 472 17.35 16.52 -15.58
CA GLU A 472 18.53 16.83 -16.40
C GLU A 472 18.32 16.47 -17.88
N MET A 473 17.22 15.78 -18.21
CA MET A 473 16.91 15.32 -19.57
C MET A 473 16.23 16.40 -20.42
N ALA A 474 16.78 16.64 -21.62
CA ALA A 474 16.17 17.53 -22.60
C ALA A 474 14.75 17.07 -23.00
N ARG A 475 13.83 18.04 -23.15
CA ARG A 475 12.42 17.80 -23.50
C ARG A 475 12.23 16.94 -24.75
N GLU A 476 13.04 17.14 -25.79
CA GLU A 476 12.95 16.38 -27.04
C GLU A 476 13.27 14.90 -26.82
N THR A 477 14.34 14.61 -26.07
CA THR A 477 14.73 13.25 -25.69
C THR A 477 13.63 12.58 -24.88
N ARG A 478 13.11 13.27 -23.86
CA ARG A 478 12.00 12.78 -23.02
C ARG A 478 10.78 12.43 -23.86
N ASN A 479 10.34 13.32 -24.73
CA ASN A 479 9.16 13.10 -25.58
C ASN A 479 9.33 11.87 -26.49
N ARG A 480 10.51 11.69 -27.08
CA ARG A 480 10.82 10.52 -27.91
C ARG A 480 10.78 9.22 -27.10
N LEU A 481 11.30 9.24 -25.88
CA LEU A 481 11.30 8.09 -24.97
C LEU A 481 9.87 7.70 -24.56
N VAL A 482 9.05 8.67 -24.15
CA VAL A 482 7.63 8.47 -23.80
C VAL A 482 6.86 7.90 -25.00
N GLN A 483 6.99 8.47 -26.19
CA GLN A 483 6.32 7.95 -27.40
C GLN A 483 6.68 6.49 -27.69
N ARG A 484 7.94 6.10 -27.44
CA ARG A 484 8.40 4.72 -27.62
C ARG A 484 7.80 3.78 -26.58
N TRP A 485 7.72 4.23 -25.32
CA TRP A 485 7.04 3.51 -24.24
C TRP A 485 5.56 3.29 -24.57
N ASP A 486 4.83 4.34 -24.92
CA ASP A 486 3.39 4.26 -25.25
C ASP A 486 3.14 3.27 -26.39
N LYS A 487 3.99 3.30 -27.42
CA LYS A 487 3.93 2.33 -28.52
C LYS A 487 4.16 0.90 -28.05
N ALA A 488 5.14 0.68 -27.17
CA ALA A 488 5.44 -0.64 -26.65
C ALA A 488 4.30 -1.21 -25.80
N VAL A 489 3.70 -0.38 -24.94
CA VAL A 489 2.52 -0.76 -24.14
C VAL A 489 1.36 -1.16 -25.05
N ASN A 490 1.06 -0.37 -26.09
CA ASN A 490 -0.01 -0.69 -27.03
C ASN A 490 0.21 -2.00 -27.77
N VAL A 491 1.44 -2.28 -28.22
CA VAL A 491 1.79 -3.57 -28.85
C VAL A 491 1.55 -4.72 -27.89
N VAL A 492 2.03 -4.60 -26.65
CA VAL A 492 1.90 -5.64 -25.63
C VAL A 492 0.43 -5.93 -25.31
N ARG A 493 -0.38 -4.89 -25.15
CA ARG A 493 -1.82 -5.05 -24.88
C ARG A 493 -2.58 -5.65 -26.05
N SER A 494 -2.15 -5.38 -27.29
CA SER A 494 -2.77 -5.94 -28.50
C SER A 494 -2.41 -7.39 -28.80
N PHE A 495 -1.42 -7.95 -28.07
CA PHE A 495 -0.97 -9.33 -28.25
C PHE A 495 -1.83 -10.35 -27.50
N SER A 496 -2.53 -9.89 -26.45
CA SER A 496 -3.29 -10.69 -25.49
C SER A 496 -4.56 -11.31 -26.04
#